data_AF-A0A433NHC1-F1
#
_entry.id   AF-A0A433NHC1-F1
#
_cell.length_a   1.000
_cell.length_b   1.000
_cell.length_c   1.000
_cell.angle_alpha   90.00
_cell.angle_beta   90.00
_cell.angle_gamma   90.00
#
_symmetry.space_group_name_H-M   'P 1'
#
loop_
_entity.id
_entity.type
_entity.pdbx_description
1 polymer ?
#
loop_
_entity_poly.entity_id
_entity_poly.type
_entity_poly.pdbx_seq_one_letter_code
_entity_poly.pdbx_strand_id
1 'polypeptide(L)' 'MKNKREITIRVSEQEFAMLESHCQAVGRTKTDILREFIRSLGAAHGNLTHQSTGMNE' A
#
# COMPACT_ATOMS: atom_id res chain seq x y z
N MET A 1 -12.87 9.09 -12.70
CA MET A 1 -11.79 9.89 -12.09
C MET A 1 -11.16 9.07 -10.97
N LYS A 2 -9.86 8.74 -11.03
CA LYS A 2 -9.22 7.89 -10.00
C LYS A 2 -8.91 8.76 -8.78
N ASN A 3 -9.57 8.49 -7.65
CA ASN A 3 -9.34 9.17 -6.37
C ASN A 3 -7.92 8.87 -5.86
N LYS A 4 -6.93 9.67 -6.28
CA LYS A 4 -5.57 9.61 -5.73
C LYS A 4 -5.55 10.40 -4.42
N ARG A 5 -5.10 9.75 -3.34
CA ARG A 5 -4.88 10.39 -2.04
C ARG A 5 -3.39 10.36 -1.73
N GLU A 6 -2.88 11.46 -1.20
CA GLU A 6 -1.51 11.57 -0.70
C GLU A 6 -1.51 11.34 0.81
N ILE A 7 -0.45 10.72 1.34
CA ILE A 7 -0.27 10.46 2.76
C ILE A 7 1.10 10.97 3.15
N THR A 8 1.13 11.90 4.12
CA THR A 8 2.36 12.41 4.72
C THR A 8 2.49 11.82 6.11
N ILE A 9 3.56 11.06 6.36
CA ILE A 9 3.79 10.35 7.62
C ILE A 9 5.06 10.92 8.25
N ARG A 10 5.00 11.22 9.56
CA ARG A 10 6.19 11.53 10.35
C ARG A 10 6.66 10.24 11.02
N VAL A 11 7.91 9.87 10.77
CA VAL A 11 8.56 8.70 11.35
C VAL A 11 9.88 9.13 11.99
N SER A 12 10.37 8.33 12.92
CA SER A 12 11.67 8.56 13.55
C SER A 12 12.81 8.34 12.55
N GLU A 13 13.98 8.94 12.78
CA GLU A 13 15.15 8.74 11.92
C GLU A 13 15.54 7.27 11.78
N GLN A 14 15.43 6.51 12.86
CA GLN A 14 15.76 5.08 12.86
C GLN A 14 14.82 4.28 11.95
N GLU A 15 13.51 4.56 11.99
CA GLU A 15 12.51 3.92 11.13
C GLU A 15 12.71 4.30 9.67
N PHE A 16 13.05 5.58 9.42
CA PHE A 16 13.38 6.05 8.08
C PHE A 16 14.61 5.35 7.51
N ALA A 17 15.68 5.22 8.30
CA ALA A 17 16.90 4.53 7.91
C ALA A 17 16.67 3.03 7.62
N MET A 18 15.83 2.37 8.43
CA MET A 18 15.40 0.99 8.16
C MET A 18 14.65 0.89 6.82
N LEU A 19 13.70 1.80 6.57
CA LEU A 19 12.95 1.82 5.32
C LEU A 19 13.85 2.09 4.11
N GLU A 20 14.81 3.03 4.22
CA GLU A 20 15.79 3.33 3.18
C GLU A 20 16.64 2.10 2.84
N SER A 21 17.18 1.45 3.85
CA SER A 21 18.03 0.25 3.69
C SER A 21 17.25 -0.87 3.01
N HIS A 22 15.99 -1.07 3.40
CA HIS A 22 15.11 -2.05 2.77
C HIS A 22 14.81 -1.69 1.31
N CYS A 23 14.54 -0.41 1.01
CA CYS A 23 14.35 0.06 -0.37
C CYS A 23 15.56 -0.25 -1.26
N GLN A 24 16.77 -0.01 -0.75
CA GLN A 24 18.01 -0.30 -1.48
C GLN A 24 18.21 -1.79 -1.73
N ALA A 25 17.95 -2.63 -0.73
CA ALA A 25 18.11 -4.08 -0.84
C ALA A 25 17.16 -4.72 -1.86
N VAL A 26 15.91 -4.25 -1.92
CA VAL A 26 14.87 -4.82 -2.80
C VAL A 26 14.81 -4.10 -4.16
N GLY A 27 15.51 -2.97 -4.32
CA GLY A 27 15.50 -2.17 -5.53
C GLY A 27 14.15 -1.49 -5.81
N ARG A 28 13.34 -1.27 -4.77
CA ARG A 28 12.00 -0.67 -4.86
C ARG A 28 11.95 0.67 -4.16
N THR A 29 11.01 1.52 -4.58
CA THR A 29 10.81 2.83 -3.96
C THR A 29 9.99 2.71 -2.68
N LYS A 30 10.18 3.65 -1.75
CA LYS A 30 9.40 3.75 -0.50
C LYS A 30 7.90 3.67 -0.77
N THR A 31 7.43 4.35 -1.83
CA THR A 31 6.03 4.35 -2.26
C THR A 31 5.56 2.97 -2.71
N ASP A 32 6.39 2.20 -3.41
CA ASP A 32 6.03 0.85 -3.87
C ASP A 32 5.88 -0.09 -2.67
N ILE A 33 6.83 -0.04 -1.74
CA ILE A 33 6.81 -0.84 -0.51
C ILE A 33 5.61 -0.49 0.35
N LEU A 34 5.33 0.80 0.56
CA LEU A 34 4.13 1.26 1.28
C LEU A 34 2.84 0.81 0.59
N ARG A 35 2.74 0.88 -0.74
CA ARG A 35 1.56 0.39 -1.47
C ARG A 35 1.38 -1.11 -1.33
N GLU A 36 2.47 -1.87 -1.43
CA GLU A 36 2.43 -3.33 -1.29
C GLU A 36 2.01 -3.72 0.13
N PHE A 37 2.58 -3.05 1.14
CA PHE A 37 2.19 -3.22 2.53
C PHE A 37 0.69 -2.91 2.74
N ILE A 38 0.20 -1.76 2.27
CA ILE A 38 -1.22 -1.40 2.36
C ILE A 38 -2.12 -2.44 1.66
N ARG A 39 -1.69 -2.99 0.52
CA ARG A 39 -2.43 -4.06 -0.17
C ARG A 39 -2.44 -5.37 0.63
N SER A 40 -1.32 -5.73 1.25
CA SER A 40 -1.25 -6.90 2.13
C SER A 40 -2.17 -6.76 3.35
N LEU A 41 -2.32 -5.54 3.89
CA LEU A 41 -3.28 -5.26 4.96
C LEU A 41 -4.72 -5.51 4.50
N GLY A 42 -5.09 -5.09 3.28
CA GLY A 42 -6.41 -5.36 2.71
C GLY A 42 -6.66 -6.84 2.40
N ALA A 43 -5.63 -7.62 2.11
CA ALA A 43 -5.73 -9.06 1.96
C ALA A 43 -5.88 -9.78 3.32
N ALA A 44 -5.22 -9.28 4.36
CA ALA A 44 -5.30 -9.82 5.71
C ALA A 44 -6.61 -9.47 6.43
N HIS A 45 -7.13 -8.26 6.21
CA HIS A 45 -8.44 -7.83 6.65
C HIS A 45 -9.42 -8.03 5.50
N GLY A 46 -9.98 -9.24 5.35
CA GLY A 46 -10.83 -9.66 4.22
C GLY A 46 -12.06 -8.77 3.92
N ASN A 47 -11.82 -7.58 3.37
CA ASN A 47 -12.85 -6.62 2.98
C ASN A 47 -13.02 -6.63 1.46
N LEU A 48 -13.99 -7.47 1.07
CA LEU A 48 -14.92 -7.34 -0.05
C LEU A 48 -14.48 -6.43 -1.21
N THR A 49 -14.00 -7.06 -2.27
CA THR A 49 -14.34 -6.56 -3.61
C THR A 49 -15.77 -6.98 -3.90
N HIS A 50 -16.69 -6.03 -3.78
CA HIS A 50 -18.06 -6.12 -4.28
C HIS A 50 -17.97 -6.38 -5.81
N GLN A 51 -18.02 -7.65 -6.21
CA GLN A 51 -18.33 -8.00 -7.60
C GLN A 51 -19.82 -7.74 -7.78
N SER A 52 -20.16 -6.60 -8.37
CA SER A 52 -21.49 -6.38 -8.92
C SER A 52 -21.69 -7.35 -10.07
N THR A 53 -22.23 -8.52 -9.76
CA THR A 53 -22.82 -9.42 -10.75
C THR A 53 -24.06 -8.73 -11.30
N GLY A 54 -23.92 -8.03 -12.42
CA GLY A 54 -25.06 -7.63 -13.23
C GLY A 54 -25.63 -8.86 -13.91
N MET A 55 -26.62 -9.50 -13.30
CA MET A 55 -27.55 -10.39 -13.98
C MET A 55 -28.65 -9.51 -14.57
N ASN A 56 -28.63 -9.39 -15.90
CA ASN A 56 -29.75 -8.89 -16.70
C ASN A 56 -30.73 -10.06 -16.90
N GLU A 57 -31.94 -9.93 -16.39
CA GLU A 57 -33.15 -10.56 -16.93
C GLU A 57 -34.23 -9.48 -17.10
#